data_AF-A0A7S1F3C7-F1
#
_entry.id   AF-A0A7S1F3C7-F1
#
_cell.length_a   1.000
_cell.length_b   1.000
_cell.length_c   1.000
_cell.angle_alpha   90.00
_cell.angle_beta   90.00
_cell.angle_gamma   90.00
#
_symmetry.space_group_name_H-M   'P 1'
#
loop_
_entity.id
_entity.type
_entity.pdbx_description
1 polymer ?
#
loop_
_entity_poly.entity_id
_entity_poly.type
_entity_poly.pdbx_seq_one_letter_code
_entity_poly.pdbx_strand_id
1 'polypeptide(L)'
;MACPTHPAHTPGNGPEQDYLSRFWADCWTHIGVEYNYQLHQMFFALHPDRVTCERATLLHTSHQIKVVHFSGVPEAKPWHRILDDRFSNLWPDRSRDKEYAEIFADEFQGHYLWVRKDPK
;
A
#
# COMPACT_ATOMS: atom_id res chain seq x y z
N MET A 1 24.83 -26.53 -19.81
CA MET A 1 23.47 -26.76 -20.35
C MET A 1 22.56 -25.70 -19.71
N ALA A 2 21.96 -24.81 -20.49
CA ALA A 2 21.03 -23.82 -19.94
C ALA A 2 19.80 -24.53 -19.38
N CYS A 3 19.36 -24.18 -18.17
CA CYS A 3 18.17 -24.75 -17.53
C CYS A 3 16.92 -24.15 -18.21
N PRO A 4 16.14 -24.92 -19.01
CA PRO A 4 15.04 -24.37 -19.81
C PRO A 4 13.92 -23.75 -18.97
N THR A 5 13.78 -24.20 -17.72
CA THR A 5 12.77 -23.76 -16.77
C THR A 5 13.24 -22.58 -15.91
N HIS A 6 14.44 -22.04 -16.15
CA HIS A 6 14.93 -20.92 -15.38
C HIS A 6 13.99 -19.69 -15.57
N PRO A 7 13.58 -19.01 -14.49
CA PRO A 7 12.62 -17.90 -14.54
C PRO A 7 12.98 -16.80 -15.55
N ALA A 8 14.28 -16.54 -15.77
CA ALA A 8 14.78 -15.57 -16.75
C ALA A 8 14.45 -15.91 -18.22
N HIS A 9 14.06 -17.15 -18.51
CA HIS A 9 13.65 -17.58 -19.85
C HIS A 9 12.12 -17.64 -20.01
N THR A 10 11.38 -17.32 -18.94
CA THR A 10 9.91 -17.28 -18.97
C THR A 10 9.46 -15.82 -19.06
N PRO A 11 8.86 -15.39 -20.19
CA PRO A 11 8.28 -14.06 -20.33
C PRO A 11 7.21 -13.83 -19.27
N GLY A 12 7.18 -12.62 -18.71
CA GLY A 12 6.17 -12.21 -17.73
C GLY A 12 5.65 -10.82 -18.05
N ASN A 13 4.44 -10.53 -17.58
CA ASN A 13 3.81 -9.21 -17.73
C ASN A 13 4.18 -8.26 -16.57
N GLY A 14 4.82 -8.79 -15.53
CA GLY A 14 5.10 -8.05 -14.31
C GLY A 14 6.47 -7.37 -14.31
N PRO A 15 6.64 -6.35 -13.46
CA PRO A 15 7.95 -5.72 -13.21
C PRO A 15 8.91 -6.71 -12.51
N GLU A 16 10.08 -6.23 -12.10
CA GLU A 16 11.10 -7.01 -11.36
C GLU A 16 10.52 -7.85 -10.20
N GLN A 17 9.48 -7.37 -9.52
CA GLN A 17 8.81 -8.09 -8.44
C GLN A 17 8.27 -9.48 -8.89
N ASP A 18 7.66 -9.57 -10.08
CA ASP A 18 7.17 -10.84 -10.63
C ASP A 18 8.31 -11.82 -10.91
N TYR A 19 9.42 -11.30 -11.44
CA TYR A 19 10.62 -12.09 -11.68
C TYR A 19 11.16 -12.67 -10.36
N LEU A 20 11.33 -11.84 -9.32
CA LEU A 20 11.85 -12.27 -8.03
C LEU A 20 10.94 -13.29 -7.36
N SER A 21 9.61 -13.12 -7.44
CA SER A 21 8.65 -14.09 -6.91
C SER A 21 8.77 -15.46 -7.57
N ARG A 22 9.07 -15.53 -8.88
CA ARG A 22 9.31 -16.79 -9.59
C ARG A 22 10.69 -17.36 -9.32
N PHE A 23 11.70 -16.49 -9.21
CA PHE A 23 13.08 -16.91 -9.01
C PHE A 23 13.32 -17.52 -7.65
N TRP A 24 12.72 -16.96 -6.61
CA TRP A 24 12.85 -17.44 -5.22
C TRP A 24 11.64 -18.26 -4.74
N ALA A 25 10.79 -18.73 -5.67
CA ALA A 25 9.49 -19.32 -5.36
C ALA A 25 9.54 -20.48 -4.35
N ASP A 26 10.61 -21.28 -4.39
CA ASP A 26 10.84 -22.47 -3.57
C ASP A 26 11.76 -22.22 -2.35
N CYS A 27 12.36 -21.03 -2.23
CA CYS A 27 13.41 -20.75 -1.26
C CYS A 27 13.27 -19.42 -0.49
N TRP A 28 12.12 -18.75 -0.58
CA TRP A 28 11.78 -17.61 0.27
C TRP A 28 11.06 -18.00 1.57
N THR A 29 11.22 -17.17 2.61
CA THR A 29 10.50 -17.29 3.88
C THR A 29 9.54 -16.12 4.04
N HIS A 30 8.33 -16.40 4.54
CA HIS A 30 7.33 -15.39 4.80
C HIS A 30 7.74 -14.46 5.95
N ILE A 31 7.56 -13.15 5.74
CA ILE A 31 7.60 -12.13 6.80
C ILE A 31 6.19 -11.60 7.03
N GLY A 32 5.84 -11.31 8.29
CA GLY A 32 4.51 -10.83 8.66
C GLY A 32 4.13 -9.50 7.98
N VAL A 33 2.82 -9.23 7.88
CA VAL A 33 2.30 -8.04 7.19
C VAL A 33 2.74 -6.74 7.86
N GLU A 34 3.04 -6.79 9.17
CA GLU A 34 3.56 -5.68 9.96
C GLU A 34 4.93 -5.16 9.49
N TYR A 35 5.71 -5.99 8.79
CA TYR A 35 7.02 -5.63 8.25
C TYR A 35 6.96 -5.10 6.81
N ASN A 36 5.80 -5.11 6.17
CA ASN A 36 5.56 -4.53 4.85
C ASN A 36 4.10 -4.07 4.72
N TYR A 37 3.70 -3.15 5.60
CA TYR A 37 2.32 -2.69 5.64
C TYR A 37 2.06 -1.69 4.49
N GLN A 38 1.64 -2.23 3.34
CA GLN A 38 1.25 -1.45 2.17
C GLN A 38 -0.01 -0.62 2.46
N LEU A 39 0.17 0.67 2.69
CA LEU A 39 -0.87 1.56 3.21
C LEU A 39 -2.09 1.62 2.26
N HIS A 40 -1.84 1.66 0.95
CA HIS A 40 -2.91 1.71 -0.06
C HIS A 40 -3.86 0.51 -0.03
N GLN A 41 -3.41 -0.64 0.49
CA GLN A 41 -4.22 -1.86 0.61
C GLN A 41 -5.16 -1.85 1.82
N MET A 42 -5.01 -0.88 2.75
CA MET A 42 -5.79 -0.87 3.98
C MET A 42 -7.30 -0.76 3.74
N PHE A 43 -7.70 0.03 2.73
CA PHE A 43 -9.12 0.20 2.43
C PHE A 43 -9.74 -1.04 1.80
N PHE A 44 -8.99 -1.82 1.01
CA PHE A 44 -9.48 -3.09 0.48
C PHE A 44 -9.65 -4.15 1.56
N ALA A 45 -8.95 -4.03 2.69
CA ALA A 45 -9.16 -4.88 3.86
C ALA A 45 -10.52 -4.63 4.56
N LEU A 46 -11.22 -3.54 4.20
CA LEU A 46 -12.57 -3.25 4.68
C LEU A 46 -13.67 -4.00 3.89
N HIS A 47 -13.32 -4.71 2.81
CA HIS A 47 -14.26 -5.55 2.08
C HIS A 47 -14.86 -6.61 3.02
N PRO A 48 -16.19 -6.84 3.02
CA PRO A 48 -16.87 -7.79 3.92
C PRO A 48 -16.18 -9.17 4.01
N ASP A 49 -15.77 -9.74 2.88
CA ASP A 49 -15.08 -11.04 2.81
C ASP A 49 -13.63 -11.04 3.32
N ARG A 50 -13.06 -9.88 3.65
CA ARG A 50 -11.63 -9.70 4.00
C ARG A 50 -11.42 -9.07 5.37
N VAL A 51 -12.48 -8.68 6.09
CA VAL A 51 -12.39 -7.99 7.39
C VAL A 51 -11.66 -8.78 8.47
N THR A 52 -11.49 -10.09 8.31
CA THR A 52 -10.76 -10.96 9.25
C THR A 52 -9.29 -11.16 8.89
N CYS A 53 -8.80 -10.52 7.83
CA CYS A 53 -7.39 -10.65 7.44
C CYS A 53 -6.45 -9.94 8.43
N GLU A 54 -5.19 -10.37 8.45
CA GLU A 54 -4.12 -9.78 9.26
C GLU A 54 -4.01 -8.26 9.07
N ARG A 55 -4.15 -7.79 7.81
CA ARG A 55 -4.10 -6.36 7.48
C ARG A 55 -5.21 -5.54 8.15
N ALA A 56 -6.42 -6.09 8.23
CA ALA A 56 -7.55 -5.45 8.91
C ALA A 56 -7.34 -5.45 10.42
N THR A 57 -6.83 -6.55 10.98
CA THR A 57 -6.51 -6.65 12.42
C THR A 57 -5.48 -5.58 12.84
N LEU A 58 -4.44 -5.39 12.03
CA LEU A 58 -3.41 -4.38 12.26
C LEU A 58 -3.91 -2.93 12.26
N LEU A 59 -5.12 -2.64 11.74
CA LEU A 59 -5.72 -1.30 11.90
C LEU A 59 -6.13 -1.04 13.35
N HIS A 60 -6.57 -2.07 14.08
CA HIS A 60 -6.92 -1.96 15.50
C HIS A 60 -5.69 -2.06 16.41
N THR A 61 -4.60 -2.68 15.93
CA THR A 61 -3.34 -2.83 16.66
C THR A 61 -2.19 -2.11 15.96
N SER A 62 -2.41 -0.90 15.47
CA SER A 62 -1.48 -0.17 14.61
C SER A 62 -0.05 -0.01 15.17
N HIS A 63 0.13 0.00 16.50
CA HIS A 63 1.42 -0.02 17.17
C HIS A 63 2.27 -1.28 16.88
N GLN A 64 1.66 -2.35 16.36
CA GLN A 64 2.35 -3.56 15.92
C GLN A 64 2.97 -3.40 14.54
N ILE A 65 2.50 -2.45 13.72
CA ILE A 65 3.08 -2.15 12.41
C ILE A 65 4.52 -1.65 12.60
N LYS A 66 5.49 -2.35 11.99
CA LYS A 66 6.92 -2.05 12.09
C LYS A 66 7.41 -1.22 10.92
N VAL A 67 6.85 -1.45 9.72
CA VAL A 67 7.21 -0.73 8.50
C VAL A 67 5.95 -0.39 7.70
N VAL A 68 5.78 0.89 7.40
CA VAL A 68 4.74 1.38 6.49
C VAL A 68 5.33 1.55 5.10
N HIS A 69 4.73 0.87 4.13
CA HIS A 69 5.13 0.95 2.73
C HIS A 69 4.18 1.86 1.96
N PHE A 70 4.67 3.05 1.60
CA PHE A 70 3.97 4.03 0.77
C PHE A 70 4.04 3.68 -0.72
N SER A 71 3.53 2.51 -1.10
CA SER A 71 3.27 2.10 -2.48
C SER A 71 1.89 2.56 -2.95
N GLY A 72 1.60 2.42 -4.24
CA GLY A 72 0.35 2.87 -4.86
C GLY A 72 0.56 4.12 -5.71
N VAL A 73 -0.47 4.96 -5.81
CA VAL A 73 -0.48 6.12 -6.70
C VAL A 73 0.65 7.11 -6.36
N PRO A 74 1.26 7.76 -7.37
CA PRO A 74 2.29 8.77 -7.15
C PRO A 74 1.84 9.89 -6.22
N GLU A 75 0.59 10.32 -6.28
CA GLU A 75 0.03 11.44 -5.52
C GLU A 75 0.02 11.15 -4.02
N ALA A 76 -0.15 9.88 -3.63
CA ALA A 76 -0.22 9.42 -2.25
C ALA A 76 1.16 9.11 -1.63
N LYS A 77 2.12 10.03 -1.81
CA LYS A 77 3.42 9.95 -1.10
C LYS A 77 3.50 11.00 0.01
N PRO A 78 4.00 10.64 1.19
CA PRO A 78 3.97 11.55 2.35
C PRO A 78 4.81 12.81 2.13
N TRP A 79 5.87 12.74 1.33
CA TRP A 79 6.70 13.90 0.99
C TRP A 79 5.98 14.92 0.10
N HIS A 80 4.90 14.55 -0.61
CA HIS A 80 4.14 15.52 -1.39
C HIS A 80 3.52 16.62 -0.52
N ARG A 81 3.17 16.33 0.73
CA ARG A 81 2.75 17.37 1.69
C ARG A 81 3.72 18.56 1.78
N ILE A 82 5.00 18.29 1.58
CA ILE A 82 6.09 19.26 1.73
C ILE A 82 6.50 19.82 0.37
N LEU A 83 6.54 18.97 -0.67
CA LEU A 83 7.10 19.31 -1.97
C LEU A 83 6.09 19.89 -2.96
N ASP A 84 4.79 19.72 -2.71
CA ASP A 84 3.73 20.16 -3.60
C ASP A 84 3.09 21.47 -3.09
N ASP A 85 3.12 22.50 -3.93
CA ASP A 85 2.57 23.82 -3.63
C ASP A 85 1.07 23.78 -3.26
N ARG A 86 0.33 22.76 -3.70
CA ARG A 86 -1.07 22.53 -3.31
C ARG A 86 -1.26 22.44 -1.80
N PHE A 87 -0.23 21.98 -1.08
CA PHE A 87 -0.26 21.78 0.37
C PHE A 87 0.50 22.87 1.16
N SER A 88 0.93 23.95 0.51
CA SER A 88 1.64 25.08 1.14
C SER A 88 0.87 25.70 2.32
N ASN A 89 -0.47 25.66 2.30
CA ASN A 89 -1.32 26.14 3.39
C ASN A 89 -1.63 25.09 4.47
N LEU A 90 -1.12 23.86 4.31
CA LEU A 90 -1.28 22.71 5.22
C LEU A 90 0.07 22.24 5.80
N TRP A 91 1.15 22.99 5.56
CA TRP A 91 2.49 22.73 6.08
C TRP A 91 3.22 24.08 6.31
N PRO A 92 4.05 24.24 7.36
CA PRO A 92 4.40 23.28 8.40
C PRO A 92 3.40 23.20 9.56
N ASP A 93 2.34 24.03 9.55
CA ASP A 93 1.32 23.98 10.60
C ASP A 93 0.57 22.64 10.58
N ARG A 94 0.58 21.95 11.72
CA ARG A 94 -0.07 20.65 11.93
C ARG A 94 -1.47 20.75 12.52
N SER A 95 -1.97 21.96 12.79
CA SER A 95 -3.35 22.18 13.25
C SER A 95 -4.41 21.61 12.30
N ARG A 96 -4.06 21.47 11.01
CA ARG A 96 -4.91 20.97 9.92
C ARG A 96 -4.52 19.56 9.43
N ASP A 97 -3.82 18.77 10.24
CA ASP A 97 -3.42 17.40 9.90
C ASP A 97 -4.60 16.52 9.48
N LYS A 98 -5.76 16.68 10.13
CA LYS A 98 -6.96 15.93 9.80
C LYS A 98 -7.42 16.20 8.36
N GLU A 99 -7.43 17.47 7.95
CA GLU A 99 -7.81 17.87 6.60
C GLU A 99 -6.83 17.32 5.56
N TYR A 100 -5.52 17.40 5.83
CA TYR A 100 -4.52 16.76 4.97
C TYR A 100 -4.74 15.25 4.87
N ALA A 101 -5.02 14.57 5.99
CA ALA A 101 -5.24 13.12 6.00
C ALA A 101 -6.48 12.71 5.19
N GLU A 102 -7.55 13.52 5.19
CA GLU A 102 -8.75 13.29 4.37
C GLU A 102 -8.41 13.41 2.87
N ILE A 103 -7.70 14.47 2.46
CA ILE A 103 -7.26 14.65 1.07
C ILE A 103 -6.31 13.51 0.65
N PHE A 104 -5.37 13.14 1.51
CA PHE A 104 -4.44 12.04 1.26
C PHE A 104 -5.18 10.69 1.14
N ALA A 105 -6.22 10.47 1.94
CA ALA A 105 -7.04 9.25 1.87
C ALA A 105 -7.82 9.17 0.55
N ASP A 106 -8.29 10.32 0.04
CA ASP A 106 -8.97 10.42 -1.25
C ASP A 106 -8.07 10.07 -2.45
N GLU A 107 -6.75 9.96 -2.30
CA GLU A 107 -5.89 9.46 -3.38
C GLU A 107 -6.03 7.93 -3.59
N PHE A 108 -6.66 7.21 -2.65
CA PHE A 108 -6.83 5.77 -2.74
C PHE A 108 -8.24 5.39 -3.18
N GLN A 109 -8.35 4.64 -4.29
CA GLN A 109 -9.65 4.16 -4.80
C GLN A 109 -10.48 3.39 -3.75
N GLY A 110 -9.82 2.60 -2.89
CA GLY A 110 -10.50 1.87 -1.82
C GLY A 110 -11.19 2.79 -0.80
N HIS A 111 -10.69 4.02 -0.59
CA HIS A 111 -11.33 5.00 0.29
C HIS A 111 -12.72 5.38 -0.22
N TYR A 112 -12.84 5.66 -1.52
CA TYR A 112 -14.13 5.93 -2.14
C TYR A 112 -15.09 4.76 -2.04
N LEU A 113 -14.60 3.54 -2.34
CA LEU A 113 -15.42 2.34 -2.36
C LEU A 113 -15.96 1.96 -0.97
N TRP A 114 -15.09 1.94 0.04
CA TRP A 114 -15.41 1.31 1.33
C TRP A 114 -15.70 2.29 2.46
N VAL A 115 -15.19 3.53 2.38
CA VAL A 115 -15.38 4.55 3.42
C VAL A 115 -16.41 5.59 2.99
N ARG A 116 -16.19 6.25 1.85
CA ARG A 116 -17.15 7.25 1.34
C ARG A 116 -18.42 6.60 0.82
N LYS A 117 -18.34 5.33 0.37
CA LYS A 117 -19.44 4.57 -0.25
C LYS A 117 -20.10 5.41 -1.34
N ASP A 118 -19.29 5.94 -2.25
CA ASP A 118 -19.79 6.85 -3.29
C ASP A 118 -20.99 6.21 -4.01
N PRO A 119 -22.19 6.81 -3.95
CA PRO A 119 -23.40 6.22 -4.51
C PRO A 119 -23.48 6.32 -6.04
N LYS A 120 -22.38 6.72 -6.71
CA LYS A 120 -22.31 6.87 -8.17
C LYS A 120 -21.55 5.75 -8.86
#